data_AF-A0A2E3PQX3-F1
#
_entry.id   AF-A0A2E3PQX3-F1
#
_cell.length_a   1.000
_cell.length_b   1.000
_cell.length_c   1.000
_cell.angle_alpha   90.00
_cell.angle_beta   90.00
_cell.angle_gamma   90.00
#
_symmetry.space_group_name_H-M   'P 1'
#
loop_
_entity.id
_entity.type
_entity.pdbx_description
1 polymer ?
#
loop_
_entity_poly.entity_id
_entity_poly.type
_entity_poly.pdbx_seq_one_letter_code
_entity_poly.pdbx_strand_id
1 'polypeptide(L)'
;MTWKTSRTRLVTAATLFGAALTMAGCMTTAPVGAKAEIRETIRVVVGTDLIGARGATARDQRKIDVTAAGLCNAQVWTGPECRRHGERGQ
;
A
#
# COMPACT_ATOMS: atom_id res chain seq x y z
N MET A 1 -36.41 47.37 -6.44
CA MET A 1 -36.05 46.56 -5.24
C MET A 1 -35.79 45.07 -5.56
N THR A 2 -35.68 44.66 -6.82
CA THR A 2 -35.56 43.25 -7.27
C THR A 2 -34.12 42.80 -7.54
N TRP A 3 -33.22 43.75 -7.79
CA TRP A 3 -31.79 43.48 -8.09
C TRP A 3 -31.00 42.96 -6.89
N LYS A 4 -31.28 43.51 -5.69
CA LYS A 4 -30.60 43.11 -4.45
C LYS A 4 -30.93 41.65 -4.10
N THR A 5 -32.20 41.27 -4.22
CA THR A 5 -32.69 39.90 -4.00
C THR A 5 -32.11 38.90 -5.01
N SER A 6 -31.96 39.32 -6.27
CA SER A 6 -31.39 38.46 -7.33
C SER A 6 -29.89 38.22 -7.12
N ARG A 7 -29.15 39.24 -6.67
CA ARG A 7 -27.73 39.11 -6.31
C ARG A 7 -27.52 38.19 -5.10
N THR A 8 -28.34 38.31 -4.06
CA THR A 8 -28.24 37.44 -2.88
C THR A 8 -28.48 35.97 -3.24
N ARG A 9 -29.47 35.68 -4.09
CA ARG A 9 -29.76 34.31 -4.55
C ARG A 9 -28.61 33.69 -5.36
N LEU A 10 -27.96 34.47 -6.21
CA LEU A 10 -26.80 34.05 -7.01
C LEU A 10 -25.58 33.73 -6.13
N VAL A 11 -25.30 34.57 -5.13
CA VAL A 11 -24.19 34.35 -4.20
C VAL A 11 -24.42 33.09 -3.37
N THR A 12 -25.63 32.87 -2.86
CA THR A 12 -25.98 31.65 -2.09
C THR A 12 -25.91 30.40 -2.97
N ALA A 13 -26.34 30.46 -4.22
CA ALA A 13 -26.22 29.32 -5.13
C ALA A 13 -24.74 28.99 -5.41
N ALA A 14 -23.92 30.00 -5.67
CA ALA A 14 -22.49 29.82 -5.92
C ALA A 14 -21.74 29.23 -4.72
N THR A 15 -22.05 29.67 -3.50
CA THR A 15 -21.42 29.12 -2.28
C THR A 15 -21.83 27.68 -2.01
N LEU A 16 -23.09 27.32 -2.23
CA LEU A 16 -23.57 25.94 -2.05
C LEU A 16 -22.96 24.99 -3.09
N PHE A 17 -22.86 25.40 -4.35
CA PHE A 17 -22.19 24.63 -5.39
C PHE A 17 -20.69 24.47 -5.11
N GLY A 18 -20.01 25.54 -4.68
CA GLY A 18 -18.61 25.48 -4.28
C GLY A 18 -18.35 24.51 -3.13
N ALA A 19 -19.20 24.55 -2.09
CA ALA A 19 -19.12 23.64 -0.94
C ALA A 19 -19.38 22.17 -1.31
N ALA A 20 -20.28 21.91 -2.25
CA ALA A 20 -20.53 20.54 -2.74
C ALA A 20 -19.33 19.98 -3.53
N LEU A 21 -18.68 20.81 -4.35
CA LEU A 21 -17.51 20.42 -5.13
C LEU A 21 -16.28 20.14 -4.25
N THR A 22 -16.08 20.90 -3.16
CA THR A 22 -14.95 20.66 -2.24
C THR A 22 -15.13 19.39 -1.41
N MET A 23 -16.37 19.01 -1.04
CA MET A 23 -16.63 17.76 -0.32
C MET A 23 -16.43 16.51 -1.18
N ALA A 24 -16.74 16.57 -2.48
CA ALA A 24 -16.54 15.43 -3.39
C ALA A 24 -15.05 15.09 -3.61
N GLY A 25 -14.14 16.08 -3.45
CA GLY A 25 -12.70 15.88 -3.62
C GLY A 25 -12.00 15.15 -2.45
N CYS A 26 -12.66 14.96 -1.31
CA CYS A 26 -12.02 14.36 -0.12
C CYS A 26 -12.02 12.82 -0.12
N MET A 27 -12.71 12.18 -1.09
CA MET A 27 -12.91 10.72 -1.09
C MET A 27 -12.27 9.97 -2.28
N THR A 28 -11.44 10.61 -3.10
CA THR A 28 -10.90 9.97 -4.32
C THR A 28 -9.66 9.10 -4.08
N THR A 29 -9.01 9.17 -2.93
CA THR A 29 -8.03 8.14 -2.56
C THR A 29 -8.78 7.07 -1.77
N ALA A 30 -9.23 6.04 -2.49
CA ALA A 30 -9.59 4.79 -1.82
C ALA A 30 -8.46 4.45 -0.85
N PRO A 31 -8.74 4.06 0.41
CA PRO A 31 -7.74 3.44 1.25
C PRO A 31 -7.44 2.09 0.60
N VAL A 32 -6.60 2.07 -0.44
CA VAL A 32 -5.78 0.90 -0.73
C VAL A 32 -5.07 0.68 0.60
N GLY A 33 -5.55 -0.30 1.37
CA GLY A 33 -5.28 -0.32 2.81
C GLY A 33 -3.79 -0.16 2.99
N ALA A 34 -3.33 0.87 3.70
CA ALA A 34 -1.93 1.32 3.65
C ALA A 34 -0.93 0.16 3.79
N LYS A 35 -1.32 -0.90 4.49
CA LYS A 35 -0.63 -2.18 4.58
C LYS A 35 -0.35 -2.85 3.21
N ALA A 36 -1.30 -2.93 2.30
CA ALA A 36 -1.13 -3.50 0.96
C ALA A 36 -0.12 -2.71 0.13
N GLU A 37 -0.22 -1.37 0.13
CA GLU A 37 0.72 -0.49 -0.56
C GLU A 37 2.12 -0.54 0.06
N ILE A 38 2.21 -0.56 1.40
CA ILE A 38 3.47 -0.73 2.12
C ILE A 38 4.11 -2.09 1.81
N ARG A 39 3.36 -3.20 1.78
CA ARG A 39 3.90 -4.52 1.42
C ARG A 39 4.46 -4.51 0.00
N GLU A 40 3.75 -3.92 -0.95
CA GLU A 40 4.19 -3.84 -2.33
C GLU A 40 5.46 -2.98 -2.45
N THR A 41 5.49 -1.84 -1.76
CA THR A 41 6.66 -0.97 -1.69
C THR A 41 7.87 -1.71 -1.10
N ILE A 42 7.69 -2.43 0.01
CA ILE A 42 8.76 -3.23 0.62
C ILE A 42 9.20 -4.32 -0.36
N ARG A 43 8.27 -5.01 -1.03
CA ARG A 43 8.55 -6.09 -1.98
C ARG A 43 9.45 -5.62 -3.12
N VAL A 44 9.21 -4.42 -3.66
CA VAL A 44 10.05 -3.81 -4.70
C VAL A 44 11.48 -3.57 -4.20
N VAL A 45 11.66 -3.18 -2.93
CA VAL A 45 12.99 -2.91 -2.36
C VAL A 45 13.75 -4.20 -2.04
N VAL A 46 13.09 -5.20 -1.44
CA VAL A 46 13.77 -6.43 -0.99
C VAL A 46 13.89 -7.49 -2.07
N GLY A 47 13.03 -7.46 -3.07
CA GLY A 47 13.00 -8.45 -4.16
C GLY A 47 12.71 -9.89 -3.70
N THR A 48 13.19 -10.84 -4.49
CA THR A 48 12.93 -12.28 -4.33
C THR A 48 14.19 -13.15 -4.36
N ASP A 49 15.39 -12.55 -4.38
CA ASP A 49 16.65 -13.27 -4.57
C ASP A 49 16.99 -14.25 -3.43
N LEU A 50 16.43 -14.01 -2.24
CA LEU A 50 16.59 -14.91 -1.09
C LEU A 50 15.70 -16.18 -1.15
N ILE A 51 14.78 -16.26 -2.12
CA ILE A 51 13.95 -17.46 -2.32
C ILE A 51 14.84 -18.58 -2.87
N GLY A 52 15.04 -19.63 -2.09
CA GLY A 52 15.91 -20.76 -2.44
C GLY A 52 17.40 -20.50 -2.24
N ALA A 53 17.80 -19.28 -1.84
CA ALA A 53 19.19 -18.95 -1.57
C ALA A 53 19.75 -19.80 -0.43
N ARG A 54 21.03 -20.18 -0.57
CA ARG A 54 21.77 -20.95 0.43
C ARG A 54 22.96 -20.17 0.93
N GLY A 55 23.08 -20.10 2.26
CA GLY A 55 24.23 -19.49 2.91
C GLY A 55 25.47 -20.36 2.76
N ALA A 56 26.64 -19.73 2.63
CA ALA A 56 27.92 -20.43 2.57
C ALA A 56 28.24 -21.19 3.87
N THR A 57 27.71 -20.69 5.00
CA THR A 57 27.85 -21.32 6.32
C THR A 57 26.49 -21.50 6.98
N ALA A 58 26.43 -22.35 8.02
CA ALA A 58 25.24 -22.48 8.85
C ALA A 58 24.81 -21.15 9.49
N ARG A 59 25.79 -20.28 9.82
CA ARG A 59 25.52 -18.94 10.36
C ARG A 59 24.86 -18.05 9.31
N ASP A 60 25.29 -18.12 8.06
CA ASP A 60 24.71 -17.35 6.97
C ASP A 60 23.33 -17.86 6.60
N GLN A 61 23.14 -19.19 6.56
CA GLN A 61 21.82 -19.79 6.35
C GLN A 61 20.83 -19.30 7.42
N ARG A 62 21.22 -19.28 8.69
CA ARG A 62 20.38 -18.75 9.77
C ARG A 62 19.96 -17.29 9.55
N LYS A 63 20.86 -16.45 9.05
CA LYS A 63 20.54 -15.03 8.74
C LYS A 63 19.53 -14.93 7.61
N ILE A 64 19.69 -15.74 6.56
CA ILE A 64 18.76 -15.81 5.44
C ILE A 64 17.39 -16.29 5.94
N ASP A 65 17.34 -17.38 6.71
CA ASP A 65 16.10 -17.98 7.21
C ASP A 65 15.32 -16.99 8.10
N VAL A 66 16.01 -16.27 8.99
CA VAL A 66 15.38 -15.23 9.83
C VAL A 66 14.83 -14.08 9.00
N THR A 67 15.55 -13.66 7.96
CA THR A 67 15.10 -12.59 7.06
C THR A 67 13.87 -13.02 6.27
N ALA A 68 13.92 -14.21 5.67
CA ALA A 68 12.80 -14.80 4.94
C ALA A 68 11.56 -14.97 5.83
N ALA A 69 11.73 -15.46 7.06
CA ALA A 69 10.63 -15.60 8.01
C ALA A 69 9.94 -14.26 8.31
N GLY A 70 10.71 -13.17 8.45
CA GLY A 70 10.17 -11.82 8.63
C GLY A 70 9.33 -11.35 7.44
N LEU A 71 9.84 -11.53 6.21
CA LEU A 71 9.14 -11.15 4.98
C LEU A 71 7.85 -11.97 4.77
N CYS A 72 7.89 -13.27 5.09
CA CYS A 72 6.73 -14.14 5.04
C CYS A 72 5.67 -13.79 6.08
N ASN A 73 6.08 -13.51 7.32
CA ASN A 73 5.16 -13.09 8.38
C ASN A 73 4.49 -11.74 8.06
N ALA A 74 5.24 -10.82 7.45
CA ALA A 74 4.72 -9.53 6.98
C ALA A 74 3.90 -9.62 5.68
N GLN A 75 3.75 -10.81 5.09
CA GLN A 75 3.07 -11.06 3.82
C GLN A 75 3.66 -10.26 2.63
N VAL A 76 4.95 -9.94 2.69
CA VAL A 76 5.71 -9.33 1.58
C VAL A 76 5.93 -10.36 0.48
N TRP A 77 6.24 -11.60 0.87
CA TRP A 77 6.23 -12.76 0.00
C TRP A 77 4.89 -13.51 0.09
N THR A 78 4.50 -14.13 -1.01
CA THR A 78 3.31 -14.97 -1.11
C THR A 78 3.55 -16.32 -0.41
N GLY A 79 2.47 -17.02 -0.04
CA GLY A 79 2.56 -18.36 0.54
C GLY A 79 3.42 -19.35 -0.27
N PRO A 80 3.25 -19.43 -1.61
CA PRO A 80 4.12 -20.26 -2.46
C PRO A 80 5.59 -19.86 -2.45
N GLU A 81 5.90 -18.57 -2.36
CA GLU A 81 7.28 -18.07 -2.25
C GLU A 81 7.93 -18.47 -0.93
N CYS A 82 7.17 -18.35 0.17
CA CYS A 82 7.62 -18.78 1.49
C CYS A 82 7.91 -20.27 1.57
N ARG A 83 7.09 -21.11 0.91
CA ARG A 83 7.36 -22.56 0.84
C ARG A 83 8.63 -22.87 0.06
N ARG A 84 8.82 -22.23 -1.10
CA ARG A 84 10.02 -22.42 -1.94
C ARG A 84 11.31 -22.03 -1.23
N HIS A 85 11.26 -21.10 -0.27
CA HIS A 85 12.42 -20.81 0.58
C HIS A 85 12.78 -21.98 1.51
N GLY A 86 11.77 -22.65 2.10
CA GLY A 86 11.97 -23.78 3.00
C GLY A 86 12.31 -25.11 2.31
N GLU A 87 12.05 -25.21 1.00
CA GLU A 87 12.39 -26.39 0.20
C GLU A 87 13.91 -26.53 0.08
N ARG A 88 14.43 -27.71 0.43
CA ARG A 88 15.78 -28.09 0.02
C ARG A 88 15.73 -28.25 -1.50
N GLY A 89 16.55 -27.49 -2.23
CA GLY A 89 16.74 -27.74 -3.66
C GLY A 89 17.05 -29.21 -3.85
N GLN A 90 16.36 -29.84 -4.80
CA GLN A 90 16.69 -31.17 -5.30
C GLN A 90 18.07 -31.13 -5.96
#